data_AF-O83014-F1
#
_entry.id   AF-O83014-F1
#
_cell.length_a   1.000
_cell.length_b   1.000
_cell.length_c   1.000
_cell.angle_alpha   90.00
_cell.angle_beta   90.00
_cell.angle_gamma   90.00
#
_symmetry.space_group_name_H-M   'P 1'
#
loop_
_entity.id
_entity.type
_entity.pdbx_description
1 polymer ?
#
loop_
_entity_poly.entity_id
_entity_poly.type
_entity_poly.pdbx_seq_one_letter_code
_entity_poly.pdbx_strand_id
1 'polypeptide(L)'
;MTRLDAVTGAGARVARAQSRAAQRLAGAWSELEGVRQGDGTGKALTCVTERVTPASRDASQPRWELPIWGSFEELPAIEAAPALTDDEIDRIVSELLASTNPPSYNALAAAFRKAGHSAGETRLRAAWKRVTAGQVVGS
;
A
#
# COMPACT_ATOMS: atom_id res chain seq x y z
N MET A 1 -18.12 26.43 12.22
CA MET A 1 -17.01 25.53 11.83
C MET A 1 -17.62 24.25 11.29
N THR A 2 -17.35 23.90 10.03
CA THR A 2 -17.96 22.74 9.38
C THR A 2 -17.07 21.49 9.50
N ARG A 3 -17.67 20.30 9.32
CA ARG A 3 -16.91 19.04 9.27
C ARG A 3 -15.84 19.06 8.16
N LEU A 4 -16.14 19.72 7.04
CA LEU A 4 -15.20 19.88 5.93
C LEU A 4 -13.99 20.72 6.36
N ASP A 5 -14.19 21.83 7.08
CA ASP A 5 -13.09 22.67 7.59
C ASP A 5 -12.18 21.88 8.55
N ALA A 6 -12.78 21.05 9.41
CA ALA A 6 -12.04 20.21 10.35
C ALA A 6 -11.17 19.17 9.63
N VAL A 7 -11.71 18.51 8.60
CA VAL A 7 -10.99 17.53 7.78
C VAL A 7 -9.88 18.19 6.98
N THR A 8 -10.14 19.33 6.35
CA THR A 8 -9.12 20.10 5.61
C THR A 8 -8.00 20.56 6.54
N GLY A 9 -8.34 21.05 7.74
CA GLY A 9 -7.37 21.43 8.76
C GLY A 9 -6.53 20.25 9.24
N ALA A 10 -7.13 19.07 9.42
CA ALA A 10 -6.41 17.84 9.76
C ALA A 10 -5.50 17.36 8.63
N GLY A 11 -5.99 17.37 7.38
CA GLY A 11 -5.20 17.01 6.19
C GLY A 11 -3.98 17.91 6.02
N ALA A 12 -4.13 19.22 6.22
CA ALA A 12 -3.02 20.17 6.18
C ALA A 12 -1.96 19.89 7.26
N ARG A 13 -2.35 19.40 8.44
CA ARG A 13 -1.38 19.01 9.49
C ARG A 13 -0.62 17.75 9.11
N VAL A 14 -1.30 16.75 8.55
CA VAL A 14 -0.67 15.50 8.09
C VAL A 14 0.31 15.77 6.97
N ALA A 15 -0.07 16.57 5.96
CA ALA A 15 0.80 16.94 4.85
C ALA A 15 2.09 17.62 5.34
N ARG A 16 1.97 18.55 6.31
CA ARG A 16 3.14 19.19 6.94
C ARG A 16 4.00 18.22 7.73
N ALA A 17 3.41 17.24 8.41
CA ALA A 17 4.16 16.21 9.13
C ALA A 17 4.96 15.33 8.16
N GLN A 18 4.34 14.88 7.07
CA GLN A 18 4.99 14.08 6.03
C GLN A 18 6.11 14.86 5.33
N SER A 19 5.88 16.13 4.99
CA SER A 19 6.92 16.99 4.39
C SER A 19 8.15 17.13 5.30
N ARG A 20 7.95 17.33 6.61
CA ARG A 20 9.07 17.39 7.58
C ARG A 20 9.81 16.06 7.71
N ALA A 21 9.09 14.94 7.67
CA ALA A 21 9.71 13.62 7.71
C ALA A 21 10.56 13.37 6.46
N ALA A 22 10.05 13.72 5.28
CA ALA A 22 10.79 13.61 4.02
C ALA A 22 12.06 14.46 4.02
N GLN A 23 12.00 15.71 4.51
CA GLN A 23 13.18 16.56 4.64
C GLN A 23 14.24 15.97 5.58
N ARG A 24 13.84 15.42 6.72
CA ARG A 24 14.77 14.77 7.66
C ARG A 24 15.46 13.57 7.03
N LEU A 25 14.71 12.73 6.31
CA LEU A 25 15.28 11.59 5.60
C LEU A 25 16.23 12.02 4.49
N ALA A 26 15.85 13.02 3.69
CA ALA A 26 16.73 13.57 2.65
C ALA A 26 18.04 14.12 3.25
N GLY A 27 17.97 14.81 4.39
CA GLY A 27 19.15 15.27 5.12
C GLY A 27 20.04 14.12 5.57
N ALA A 28 19.46 13.10 6.21
CA ALA A 28 20.20 11.92 6.66
C ALA A 28 20.87 11.18 5.48
N TRP A 29 20.17 11.04 4.34
CA TRP A 29 20.76 10.47 3.13
C TRP A 29 21.91 11.32 2.58
N SER A 30 21.77 12.65 2.58
CA SER A 30 22.83 13.54 2.14
C SER A 30 24.06 13.47 3.05
N GLU A 31 23.88 13.34 4.36
CA GLU A 31 24.97 13.14 5.31
C GLU A 31 25.68 11.81 5.08
N LEU A 32 24.93 10.71 4.91
CA LEU A 32 25.48 9.40 4.57
C LEU A 32 26.26 9.43 3.26
N GLU A 33 25.73 10.11 2.24
CA GLU A 33 26.42 10.25 0.96
C GLU A 33 27.70 11.09 1.12
N GLY A 34 27.67 12.16 1.90
CA GLY A 34 28.87 12.93 2.24
C GLY A 34 29.94 12.08 2.93
N VAL A 35 29.54 11.22 3.87
CA VAL A 35 30.44 10.25 4.52
C VAL A 35 30.98 9.24 3.51
N ARG A 36 30.16 8.74 2.59
CA ARG A 36 30.55 7.78 1.54
C ARG A 36 31.57 8.38 0.57
N GLN A 37 31.40 9.64 0.19
CA GLN A 37 32.27 10.35 -0.75
C GLN A 37 33.55 10.89 -0.09
N GLY A 38 33.64 10.91 1.24
CA GLY A 38 34.84 11.32 1.97
C GLY A 38 35.99 10.32 1.81
N ASP A 39 37.21 10.82 1.61
CA ASP A 39 38.42 10.05 1.28
C ASP A 39 38.74 8.87 2.23
N GLY A 40 38.33 8.95 3.51
CA GLY A 40 38.55 7.89 4.51
C GLY A 40 37.58 6.71 4.38
N THR A 41 36.28 6.99 4.21
CA THR A 41 35.24 5.95 4.11
C THR A 41 35.10 5.45 2.68
N GLY A 42 35.28 6.32 1.68
CA GLY A 42 35.31 5.95 0.27
C GLY A 42 36.39 4.90 0.00
N LYS A 43 37.59 5.07 0.58
CA LYS A 43 38.66 4.07 0.52
C LYS A 43 38.31 2.77 1.25
N ALA A 44 37.75 2.86 2.46
CA ALA A 44 37.34 1.68 3.22
C ALA A 44 36.24 0.87 2.51
N LEU A 45 35.32 1.55 1.82
CA LEU A 45 34.27 0.92 1.00
C LEU A 45 34.83 0.43 -0.34
N THR A 46 35.81 1.10 -0.93
CA THR A 46 36.50 0.57 -2.12
C THR A 46 37.41 -0.61 -1.79
N CYS A 47 37.92 -0.76 -0.56
CA CYS A 47 38.58 -2.00 -0.13
C CYS A 47 37.61 -3.20 -0.11
N VAL A 48 36.29 -2.96 -0.11
CA VAL A 48 35.26 -4.00 -0.27
C VAL A 48 34.92 -4.25 -1.75
N THR A 49 35.23 -3.32 -2.66
CA THR A 49 34.96 -3.46 -4.11
C THR A 49 36.20 -3.74 -4.96
N GLU A 50 37.39 -3.35 -4.53
CA GLU A 50 38.64 -3.91 -5.04
C GLU A 50 38.63 -5.38 -4.69
N ARG A 51 38.90 -6.23 -5.68
CA ARG A 51 38.83 -7.68 -5.54
C ARG A 51 39.87 -8.11 -4.50
N VAL A 52 39.46 -8.30 -3.25
CA VAL A 52 40.32 -8.77 -2.14
C VAL A 52 40.90 -10.16 -2.43
N THR A 53 40.27 -10.91 -3.33
CA THR A 53 40.80 -12.18 -3.85
C THR A 53 41.54 -11.94 -5.17
N PRO A 54 42.85 -12.25 -5.29
CA PRO A 54 43.52 -12.21 -6.58
C PRO A 54 42.76 -13.08 -7.57
N ALA A 55 42.65 -12.64 -8.83
CA ALA A 55 41.99 -13.37 -9.91
C ALA A 55 42.83 -14.59 -10.35
N SER A 56 43.12 -15.51 -9.43
CA SER A 56 43.57 -16.84 -9.78
C SER A 56 42.39 -17.62 -10.36
N ARG A 57 42.71 -18.59 -11.23
CA ARG A 57 41.75 -19.42 -11.97
C ARG A 57 40.71 -20.15 -11.10
N ASP A 58 40.94 -20.22 -9.78
CA ASP A 58 40.08 -20.83 -8.77
C ASP A 58 39.40 -19.83 -7.79
N ALA A 59 39.43 -18.52 -8.06
CA ALA A 59 38.83 -17.52 -7.17
C ALA A 59 37.28 -17.53 -7.26
N SER A 60 36.61 -18.11 -6.27
CA SER A 60 35.15 -18.11 -6.13
C SER A 60 34.61 -16.70 -5.91
N GLN A 61 33.55 -16.32 -6.63
CA GLN A 61 32.86 -15.04 -6.43
C GLN A 61 32.27 -14.95 -5.01
N PRO A 62 32.19 -13.76 -4.40
CA PRO A 62 31.53 -13.59 -3.10
C PRO A 62 30.05 -13.95 -3.23
N ARG A 63 29.62 -15.00 -2.51
CA ARG A 63 28.20 -15.36 -2.36
C ARG A 63 27.68 -14.64 -1.13
N TRP A 64 26.82 -13.65 -1.34
CA TRP A 64 26.04 -13.05 -0.27
C TRP A 64 24.85 -13.96 0.01
N GLU A 65 24.88 -14.65 1.14
CA GLU A 65 23.72 -15.37 1.64
C GLU A 65 22.86 -14.39 2.44
N LEU A 66 21.61 -14.22 2.01
CA LEU A 66 20.66 -13.38 2.76
C LEU A 66 20.32 -14.08 4.08
N PRO A 67 20.34 -13.37 5.22
CA PRO A 67 19.84 -13.94 6.45
C PRO A 67 18.36 -14.28 6.28
N ILE A 68 17.97 -15.48 6.68
CA ILE A 68 16.56 -15.87 6.74
C ILE A 68 15.93 -15.04 7.86
N TRP A 69 15.03 -14.10 7.54
CA TRP A 69 14.42 -13.17 8.51
C TRP A 69 13.36 -13.84 9.43
N GLY A 70 13.55 -15.12 9.75
CA GLY A 70 12.65 -15.93 10.58
C GLY A 70 11.85 -16.94 9.76
N SER A 71 11.22 -17.87 10.48
CA SER A 71 10.27 -18.84 9.93
C SER A 71 9.08 -18.12 9.31
N PHE A 72 8.92 -18.23 7.98
CA PHE A 72 7.68 -17.83 7.35
C PHE A 72 6.72 -19.02 7.35
N GLU A 73 5.49 -18.80 7.80
CA GLU A 73 4.40 -19.74 7.56
C GLU A 73 3.94 -19.51 6.12
N GLU A 74 4.06 -20.54 5.27
CA GLU A 74 3.42 -20.51 3.95
C GLU A 74 1.91 -20.47 4.16
N LEU A 75 1.34 -19.28 4.06
CA LEU A 75 -0.11 -19.13 4.02
C LEU A 75 -0.62 -19.86 2.77
N PRO A 76 -1.72 -20.63 2.88
CA PRO A 76 -2.32 -21.27 1.72
C PRO A 76 -2.58 -20.20 0.65
N ALA A 77 -2.20 -20.51 -0.59
CA ALA A 77 -2.51 -19.66 -1.72
C ALA A 77 -4.00 -19.34 -1.66
N ILE A 78 -4.35 -18.05 -1.71
CA ILE A 78 -5.75 -17.63 -1.82
C ILE A 78 -6.23 -18.23 -3.14
N GLU A 79 -6.92 -19.37 -3.09
CA GLU A 79 -7.65 -19.86 -4.25
C GLU A 79 -8.55 -18.72 -4.67
N ALA A 80 -8.33 -18.24 -5.89
CA ALA A 80 -9.10 -17.15 -6.45
C ALA A 80 -10.53 -17.64 -6.58
N ALA A 81 -11.34 -17.45 -5.52
CA ALA A 81 -12.78 -17.52 -5.62
C ALA A 81 -13.18 -16.73 -6.87
N PRO A 82 -14.11 -17.24 -7.71
CA PRO A 82 -14.46 -16.59 -8.96
C PRO A 82 -14.81 -15.13 -8.65
N ALA A 83 -14.04 -14.23 -9.26
CA ALA A 83 -14.16 -12.82 -8.97
C ALA A 83 -15.57 -12.36 -9.38
N LEU A 84 -16.33 -11.79 -8.42
CA LEU A 84 -17.63 -11.21 -8.69
C LEU A 84 -17.54 -10.28 -9.91
N THR A 85 -18.45 -10.44 -10.86
CA THR A 85 -18.63 -9.56 -12.01
C THR A 85 -19.22 -8.22 -11.57
N ASP A 86 -19.10 -7.18 -12.40
CA ASP A 86 -19.65 -5.86 -12.06
C ASP A 86 -21.17 -5.90 -11.88
N ASP A 87 -21.89 -6.72 -12.66
CA ASP A 87 -23.34 -6.90 -12.55
C ASP A 87 -23.74 -7.58 -11.24
N GLU A 88 -22.94 -8.57 -10.79
CA GLU A 88 -23.17 -9.21 -9.50
C GLU A 88 -22.90 -8.26 -8.33
N ILE A 89 -21.87 -7.42 -8.43
CA ILE A 89 -21.60 -6.38 -7.43
C ILE A 89 -22.77 -5.39 -7.39
N ASP A 90 -23.26 -4.92 -8.54
CA ASP A 90 -24.39 -3.98 -8.61
C ASP A 90 -25.67 -4.59 -8.01
N ARG A 91 -25.95 -5.87 -8.28
CA ARG A 91 -27.07 -6.62 -7.70
C ARG A 91 -26.97 -6.72 -6.17
N ILE A 92 -25.82 -7.15 -5.64
CA ILE A 92 -25.60 -7.29 -4.18
C ILE A 92 -25.69 -5.93 -3.49
N VAL A 93 -25.15 -4.88 -4.10
CA VAL A 93 -25.23 -3.51 -3.57
C VAL A 93 -26.68 -3.02 -3.50
N SER A 94 -27.48 -3.28 -4.54
CA SER A 94 -28.91 -2.96 -4.57
C SER A 94 -29.70 -3.70 -3.48
N GLU A 95 -29.41 -5.00 -3.29
CA GLU A 95 -30.05 -5.83 -2.27
C GLU A 95 -29.69 -5.37 -0.85
N LEU A 96 -28.42 -5.01 -0.60
CA LEU A 96 -27.97 -4.47 0.69
C LEU A 96 -28.59 -3.10 0.98
N LEU A 97 -28.76 -2.27 -0.06
CA LEU A 97 -29.46 -0.99 0.05
C LEU A 97 -30.92 -1.17 0.45
N ALA A 98 -31.62 -2.12 -0.17
CA ALA A 98 -33.03 -2.40 0.12
C ALA A 98 -33.24 -3.06 1.49
N SER A 99 -32.35 -3.99 1.89
CA SER A 99 -32.51 -4.79 3.11
C SER A 99 -31.99 -4.10 4.37
N THR A 100 -30.81 -3.49 4.30
CA THR A 100 -30.08 -2.99 5.47
C THR A 100 -30.17 -1.46 5.57
N ASN A 101 -30.53 -0.79 4.48
CA ASN A 101 -30.57 0.67 4.36
C ASN A 101 -29.34 1.36 4.99
N PRO A 102 -28.11 1.03 4.55
CA PRO A 102 -26.89 1.57 5.12
C PRO A 102 -26.82 3.09 4.90
N PRO A 103 -26.59 3.90 5.95
CA PRO A 103 -26.63 5.37 5.86
C PRO A 103 -25.43 5.97 5.12
N SER A 104 -24.43 5.16 4.74
CA SER A 104 -23.24 5.62 4.05
C SER A 104 -22.55 4.49 3.29
N TYR A 105 -21.71 4.85 2.32
CA TYR A 105 -20.84 3.91 1.61
C TYR A 105 -20.00 3.03 2.55
N ASN A 106 -19.47 3.57 3.66
CA ASN A 106 -18.66 2.78 4.59
C ASN A 106 -19.50 1.72 5.31
N ALA A 107 -20.76 2.03 5.64
CA ALA A 107 -21.68 1.09 6.26
C ALA A 107 -22.06 -0.03 5.26
N LEU A 108 -22.29 0.31 3.99
CA LEU A 108 -22.49 -0.67 2.93
C LEU A 108 -21.24 -1.55 2.75
N ALA A 109 -20.04 -0.97 2.65
CA ALA A 109 -18.81 -1.73 2.47
C ALA A 109 -18.55 -2.70 3.62
N ALA A 110 -18.88 -2.31 4.85
CA ALA A 110 -18.85 -3.19 6.01
C ALA A 110 -19.88 -4.33 5.89
N ALA A 111 -21.11 -4.04 5.50
CA ALA A 111 -22.16 -5.04 5.30
C ALA A 111 -21.81 -6.03 4.17
N PHE A 112 -21.26 -5.54 3.06
CA PHE A 112 -20.80 -6.33 1.91
C PHE A 112 -19.73 -7.35 2.31
N ARG A 113 -18.74 -6.93 3.10
CA ARG A 113 -17.71 -7.82 3.63
C ARG A 113 -18.24 -8.77 4.70
N LYS A 114 -19.16 -8.30 5.56
CA LYS A 114 -19.82 -9.13 6.57
C LYS A 114 -20.65 -10.25 5.93
N ALA A 115 -21.21 -10.02 4.74
CA ALA A 115 -21.90 -11.02 3.94
C ALA A 115 -20.95 -12.01 3.22
N GLY A 116 -19.63 -11.90 3.43
CA GLY A 116 -18.64 -12.79 2.83
C GLY A 116 -18.24 -12.43 1.40
N HIS A 117 -18.70 -11.29 0.88
CA HIS A 117 -18.33 -10.84 -0.45
C HIS A 117 -17.04 -10.02 -0.43
N SER A 118 -16.21 -10.21 -1.47
CA SER A 118 -14.97 -9.46 -1.67
C SER A 118 -14.94 -8.85 -3.07
N ALA A 119 -14.63 -7.56 -3.16
CA ALA A 119 -14.47 -6.82 -4.40
C ALA A 119 -13.45 -5.69 -4.21
N GLY A 120 -12.76 -5.32 -5.28
CA GLY A 120 -11.85 -4.18 -5.27
C GLY A 120 -12.58 -2.87 -4.92
N GLU A 121 -11.95 -2.03 -4.11
CA GLU A 121 -12.53 -0.75 -3.62
C GLU A 121 -13.08 0.12 -4.76
N THR A 122 -12.35 0.22 -5.86
CA THR A 122 -12.76 1.00 -7.05
C THR A 122 -14.06 0.49 -7.66
N ARG A 123 -14.20 -0.85 -7.76
CA ARG A 123 -15.39 -1.50 -8.35
C ARG A 123 -16.60 -1.33 -7.42
N LEU A 124 -16.40 -1.53 -6.11
CA LEU A 124 -17.45 -1.34 -5.11
C LEU A 124 -17.94 0.12 -5.05
N ARG A 125 -17.03 1.10 -5.20
CA ARG A 125 -17.42 2.52 -5.29
C ARG A 125 -18.17 2.86 -6.57
N ALA A 126 -17.76 2.28 -7.70
CA ALA A 126 -18.46 2.46 -8.97
C ALA A 126 -19.89 1.91 -8.90
N ALA A 127 -20.06 0.70 -8.37
CA ALA A 127 -21.35 0.06 -8.15
C ALA A 127 -22.27 0.90 -7.25
N TRP A 128 -21.77 1.35 -6.09
CA TRP A 128 -22.52 2.24 -5.21
C TRP A 128 -23.01 3.50 -5.92
N LYS A 129 -22.15 4.17 -6.71
CA LYS A 129 -22.54 5.37 -7.47
C LYS A 129 -23.60 5.05 -8.53
N ARG A 130 -23.47 3.95 -9.27
CA ARG A 130 -24.45 3.55 -10.30
C ARG A 130 -25.82 3.25 -9.69
N VAL A 131 -25.86 2.45 -8.63
CA VAL A 131 -27.13 2.05 -7.98
C VAL A 131 -27.81 3.24 -7.31
N THR A 132 -27.07 4.06 -6.56
CA THR A 132 -27.65 5.24 -5.90
C THR A 132 -28.07 6.32 -6.90
N ALA A 133 -27.33 6.53 -8.00
CA ALA A 133 -27.75 7.43 -9.07
C ALA A 133 -28.97 6.90 -9.84
N GLY A 134 -29.06 5.58 -10.06
CA GLY A 134 -30.21 4.94 -10.69
C GLY A 134 -31.48 5.01 -9.84
N GLN A 135 -31.38 4.91 -8.50
CA GLN A 135 -32.52 5.08 -7.59
C GLN A 135 -33.14 6.49 -7.63
N VAL A 136 -32.34 7.52 -7.91
CA VAL A 136 -32.81 8.92 -8.00
C VAL A 136 -33.61 9.19 -9.28
N VAL A 137 -33.37 8.42 -10.36
CA VAL A 137 -34.06 8.59 -11.65
C VAL A 137 -35.35 7.77 -11.74
N GLY A 138 -35.52 6.76 -10.87
CA GLY A 138 -36.69 5.88 -10.83
C GLY A 138 -37.75 6.22 -9.77
N SER A 139 -37.71 7.41 -9.18
CA SER A 139 -38.67 7.90 -8.16
C SER A 139 -39.56 9.01 -8.69
#